data_AF-A0A919NR64-F1
#
_entry.id   AF-A0A919NR64-F1
#
_cell.length_a   1.000
_cell.length_b   1.000
_cell.length_c   1.000
_cell.angle_alpha   90.00
_cell.angle_beta   90.00
_cell.angle_gamma   90.00
#
_symmetry.space_group_name_H-M   'P 1'
#
loop_
_entity.id
_entity.type
_entity.pdbx_description
1 polymer ?
#
loop_
_entity_poly.entity_id
_entity_poly.type
_entity_poly.pdbx_seq_one_letter_code
_entity_poly.pdbx_strand_id
1 'polypeptide(L)'
;MHLTHVAMAAAVTVSVAGVSYAALDPAELEAKAQVVADQASCRTVDTAIVAYLALNDTQPESITDLAGYVKGDITAYSIVDGLASGPGC
;
A
#
# COMPACT_ATOMS: atom_id res chain seq x y z
N MET A 1 37.87 6.34 -35.29
CA MET A 1 36.70 6.97 -34.63
C MET A 1 35.76 5.87 -34.14
N HIS A 2 35.91 5.37 -32.91
CA HIS A 2 34.94 4.41 -32.33
C HIS A 2 35.00 4.37 -30.80
N LEU A 3 36.16 4.66 -30.20
CA LEU A 3 36.36 4.64 -28.74
C LEU A 3 35.73 5.83 -28.00
N THR A 4 35.67 7.01 -28.63
CA THR A 4 35.16 8.24 -28.00
C THR A 4 33.63 8.28 -27.86
N HIS A 5 32.89 7.69 -28.80
CA HIS A 5 31.42 7.57 -28.70
C HIS A 5 30.99 6.59 -27.62
N VAL A 6 31.70 5.47 -27.45
CA VAL A 6 31.37 4.47 -26.42
C VAL A 6 31.61 5.04 -25.02
N ALA A 7 32.70 5.79 -24.82
CA ALA A 7 32.99 6.45 -23.55
C ALA A 7 31.95 7.52 -23.18
N MET A 8 31.50 8.32 -24.16
CA MET A 8 30.44 9.33 -23.95
C MET A 8 29.10 8.67 -23.59
N ALA A 9 28.70 7.61 -24.30
CA ALA A 9 27.45 6.91 -24.00
C ALA A 9 27.46 6.27 -22.60
N ALA A 10 28.57 5.64 -22.20
CA ALA A 10 28.73 5.06 -20.88
C ALA A 10 28.74 6.14 -19.77
N ALA A 11 29.39 7.28 -20.01
CA ALA A 11 29.41 8.37 -19.05
C ALA A 11 28.01 8.96 -18.83
N VAL A 12 27.20 9.10 -19.89
CA VAL A 12 25.82 9.61 -19.81
C VAL A 12 24.90 8.63 -19.08
N THR A 13 24.98 7.32 -19.35
CA THR A 13 24.14 6.33 -18.65
C THR A 13 24.49 6.21 -17.16
N VAL A 14 25.78 6.24 -16.81
CA VAL A 14 26.21 6.20 -15.40
C VAL A 14 25.82 7.48 -14.66
N SER A 15 25.90 8.65 -15.30
CA SER A 15 25.48 9.91 -14.68
C SER A 15 23.97 10.00 -14.49
N VAL A 16 23.16 9.52 -15.44
CA VAL A 16 21.69 9.44 -15.29
C VAL A 16 21.29 8.43 -14.21
N ALA A 17 21.95 7.28 -14.13
CA ALA A 17 21.70 6.29 -13.07
C ALA A 17 22.09 6.82 -11.68
N GLY A 18 23.22 7.53 -11.58
CA GLY A 18 23.70 8.10 -10.33
C GLY A 18 22.81 9.22 -9.77
N VAL A 19 22.32 10.14 -10.62
CA VAL A 19 21.38 11.17 -10.17
C VAL A 19 20.01 10.61 -9.83
N SER A 20 19.59 9.53 -10.48
CA SER A 20 18.32 8.86 -10.17
C SER A 20 18.36 8.18 -8.80
N TYR A 21 19.51 7.59 -8.42
CA TYR A 21 19.68 6.96 -7.11
C TYR A 21 19.82 7.97 -5.98
N ALA A 22 20.43 9.14 -6.24
CA ALA A 22 20.54 10.23 -5.26
C ALA A 22 19.22 11.01 -5.06
N ALA A 23 18.31 10.97 -6.05
CA ALA A 23 16.98 11.57 -5.97
C ALA A 23 15.91 10.62 -5.38
N LEU A 24 16.23 9.34 -5.23
CA LEU A 24 15.38 8.37 -4.54
C LEU A 24 15.71 8.44 -3.04
N ASP A 25 14.86 9.10 -2.27
CA ASP A 25 14.87 8.96 -0.81
C ASP A 25 14.10 7.67 -0.44
N PRO A 26 14.79 6.57 -0.09
CA PRO A 26 14.12 5.32 0.23
C PRO A 26 13.18 5.45 1.43
N ALA A 27 13.46 6.36 2.37
CA ALA A 27 12.57 6.59 3.52
C ALA A 27 11.28 7.29 3.08
N GLU A 28 11.36 8.23 2.15
CA GLU A 28 10.17 8.88 1.59
C GLU A 28 9.30 7.90 0.78
N LEU A 29 9.93 6.98 0.04
CA LEU A 29 9.21 5.95 -0.71
C LEU A 29 8.54 4.94 0.22
N GLU A 30 9.21 4.52 1.28
CA GLU A 30 8.65 3.62 2.28
C GLU A 30 7.44 4.25 2.96
N ALA A 31 7.54 5.52 3.37
CA ALA A 31 6.41 6.25 3.96
C ALA A 31 5.22 6.37 3.00
N LYS A 32 5.48 6.69 1.72
CA LYS A 32 4.41 6.73 0.71
C LYS A 32 3.80 5.36 0.44
N ALA A 33 4.61 4.31 0.40
CA ALA A 33 4.15 2.94 0.23
C ALA A 33 3.28 2.49 1.41
N GLN A 34 3.67 2.85 2.64
CA GLN A 34 2.87 2.60 3.85
C GLN A 34 1.52 3.31 3.78
N VAL A 35 1.46 4.59 3.40
CA VAL A 35 0.19 5.32 3.25
C VAL A 35 -0.75 4.63 2.24
N VAL A 36 -0.22 4.17 1.10
CA VAL A 36 -1.02 3.45 0.11
C VAL A 36 -1.45 2.09 0.62
N ALA A 37 -0.59 1.37 1.35
CA ALA A 37 -0.90 0.08 1.95
C ALA A 37 -1.99 0.20 3.02
N ASP A 38 -1.95 1.25 3.85
CA ASP A 38 -2.93 1.54 4.88
C ASP A 38 -4.30 1.85 4.26
N GLN A 39 -4.36 2.69 3.22
CA GLN A 39 -5.60 2.97 2.48
C GLN A 39 -6.16 1.72 1.78
N ALA A 40 -5.30 0.89 1.19
CA ALA A 40 -5.73 -0.35 0.56
C ALA A 40 -6.32 -1.31 1.59
N SER A 41 -5.67 -1.43 2.75
CA SER A 41 -6.13 -2.25 3.87
C SER A 41 -7.47 -1.77 4.42
N CYS A 42 -7.64 -0.45 4.62
CA CYS A 42 -8.90 0.16 5.02
C CYS A 42 -10.04 -0.23 4.06
N ARG A 43 -9.82 -0.07 2.74
CA ARG A 43 -10.81 -0.45 1.71
C ARG A 43 -11.11 -1.95 1.72
N THR A 44 -10.12 -2.80 1.98
CA THR A 44 -10.34 -4.24 2.12
C THR A 44 -11.23 -4.57 3.31
N VAL A 45 -11.02 -3.92 4.47
CA VAL A 45 -11.88 -4.10 5.65
C VAL A 45 -13.32 -3.63 5.35
N ASP A 46 -13.50 -2.46 4.75
CA ASP A 46 -14.82 -1.97 4.33
C ASP A 46 -15.54 -2.93 3.39
N THR A 47 -14.80 -3.48 2.42
CA THR A 47 -15.36 -4.48 1.49
C THR A 47 -15.77 -5.76 2.23
N ALA A 48 -15.00 -6.16 3.24
CA ALA A 48 -15.34 -7.32 4.07
C ALA A 48 -16.57 -7.07 4.95
N ILE A 49 -16.76 -5.85 5.47
CA ILE A 49 -18.00 -5.47 6.19
C ILE A 49 -19.22 -5.63 5.27
N VAL A 50 -19.14 -5.11 4.04
CA VAL A 50 -20.22 -5.22 3.05
C VAL A 50 -20.46 -6.70 2.68
N ALA A 51 -19.41 -7.49 2.50
CA ALA A 51 -19.54 -8.91 2.21
C ALA A 51 -20.17 -9.70 3.37
N TYR A 52 -19.78 -9.38 4.61
CA TYR A 52 -20.37 -9.98 5.81
C TYR A 52 -21.87 -9.69 5.87
N LEU A 53 -22.25 -8.41 5.68
CA LEU A 53 -23.65 -7.99 5.65
C LEU A 53 -24.44 -8.74 4.57
N ALA A 54 -23.87 -8.86 3.37
CA ALA A 54 -24.52 -9.55 2.25
C ALA A 54 -24.74 -11.05 2.48
N LEU A 55 -23.89 -11.71 3.30
CA LEU A 55 -24.00 -13.14 3.57
C LEU A 55 -24.78 -13.49 4.85
N ASN A 56 -24.86 -12.56 5.81
CA ASN A 56 -25.44 -12.83 7.13
C ASN A 56 -26.68 -11.98 7.43
N ASP A 57 -27.06 -11.05 6.53
CA ASP A 57 -28.14 -10.08 6.72
C ASP A 57 -28.03 -9.22 8.01
N THR A 58 -26.83 -9.17 8.60
CA THR A 58 -26.51 -8.37 9.78
C THR A 58 -25.13 -7.73 9.65
N GLN A 59 -24.93 -6.58 10.30
CA GLN A 59 -23.63 -5.93 10.34
C GLN A 59 -22.69 -6.68 11.31
N PRO A 60 -21.39 -6.76 11.00
CA PRO A 60 -20.40 -7.26 11.95
C PRO A 60 -20.31 -6.32 13.17
N GLU A 61 -20.24 -6.91 14.37
CA GLU A 61 -20.11 -6.13 15.62
C GLU A 61 -18.65 -5.84 15.95
N SER A 62 -17.73 -6.64 15.40
CA SER A 62 -16.32 -6.59 15.71
C SER A 62 -15.43 -6.92 14.50
N ILE A 63 -14.18 -6.46 14.55
CA ILE A 63 -13.20 -6.78 13.51
C ILE A 63 -12.92 -8.28 13.40
N THR A 64 -13.08 -9.02 14.51
CA THR A 64 -12.91 -10.47 14.56
C THR A 64 -13.95 -11.23 13.74
N ASP A 65 -15.13 -10.66 13.52
CA ASP A 65 -16.17 -11.27 12.67
C ASP A 65 -15.74 -11.32 11.19
N LEU A 66 -14.78 -10.46 10.80
CA LEU A 66 -14.24 -10.36 9.45
C LEU A 66 -13.04 -11.28 9.18
N ALA A 67 -12.58 -12.05 10.17
CA ALA A 67 -11.39 -12.91 10.04
C ALA A 67 -11.48 -13.94 8.90
N GLY A 68 -12.70 -14.34 8.52
CA GLY A 68 -12.94 -15.23 7.38
C GLY A 68 -12.96 -14.53 6.01
N TYR A 69 -13.09 -13.20 5.98
CA TYR A 69 -13.32 -12.39 4.79
C TYR A 69 -12.07 -11.64 4.33
N VAL A 70 -11.15 -11.36 5.26
CA VAL A 70 -9.89 -10.68 4.96
C VAL A 70 -8.70 -11.63 5.08
N LYS A 71 -7.76 -11.53 4.14
CA LYS A 71 -6.46 -12.18 4.22
C LYS A 71 -5.44 -11.16 4.71
N GLY A 72 -5.01 -11.27 5.97
CA GLY A 72 -4.03 -10.37 6.57
C GLY A 72 -4.31 -10.12 8.05
N ASP A 73 -3.41 -9.38 8.70
CA ASP A 73 -3.65 -8.87 10.05
C ASP A 73 -4.46 -7.57 9.97
N ILE A 74 -5.64 -7.58 10.57
CA ILE A 74 -6.54 -6.43 10.65
C ILE A 74 -6.77 -5.99 12.10
N THR A 75 -5.96 -6.45 13.05
CA THR A 75 -6.12 -6.14 14.48
C THR A 75 -6.00 -4.66 14.81
N ALA A 76 -5.35 -3.87 13.95
CA ALA A 76 -5.26 -2.42 14.07
C ALA A 76 -6.56 -1.68 13.67
N TYR A 77 -7.53 -2.39 13.12
CA TYR A 77 -8.80 -1.84 12.67
C TYR A 77 -9.94 -2.13 13.65
N SER A 78 -10.93 -1.24 13.64
CA SER A 78 -12.16 -1.33 14.40
C SER A 78 -13.34 -1.00 13.49
N ILE A 79 -14.56 -1.27 13.97
CA ILE A 79 -15.79 -0.96 13.26
C ILE A 79 -16.51 0.14 14.02
N VAL A 80 -16.75 1.28 13.37
CA VAL A 80 -17.44 2.44 13.94
C VAL A 80 -18.56 2.82 12.99
N ASP A 81 -19.80 2.86 13.49
CA ASP A 81 -21.00 3.15 12.69
C ASP A 81 -21.14 2.30 11.41
N GLY A 82 -20.67 1.05 11.45
CA GLY A 82 -20.72 0.14 10.31
C GLY A 82 -19.63 0.34 9.25
N LEU A 83 -18.59 1.11 9.56
CA LEU A 83 -17.48 1.41 8.67
C LEU A 83 -16.14 1.01 9.32
N ALA A 84 -15.14 0.74 8.49
CA ALA A 84 -13.78 0.52 8.95
C ALA A 84 -13.20 1.81 9.55
N SER A 85 -12.56 1.69 10.70
CA SER A 85 -11.81 2.76 11.36
C SER A 85 -10.44 2.24 11.79
N GLY A 86 -9.37 2.96 11.44
CA GLY A 86 -7.98 2.52 11.63
C GLY A 86 -7.04 3.16 10.61
N PRO A 87 -5.80 2.68 10.46
CA PRO A 87 -4.82 3.26 9.54
C PRO A 87 -5.35 3.34 8.10
N GLY A 88 -5.29 4.53 7.51
CA GLY A 88 -5.78 4.78 6.14
C GLY A 88 -7.30 4.97 6.02
N CYS A 89 -8.02 4.85 7.14
CA CYS A 89 -9.32 5.42 7.41
C CYS A 89 -9.14 6.63 8.37
#